data_AF-A0A8R1E1A3-F1
#
_entry.id   AF-A0A8R1E1A3-F1
#
_cell.length_a   1.000
_cell.length_b   1.000
_cell.length_c   1.000
_cell.angle_alpha   90.00
_cell.angle_beta   90.00
_cell.angle_gamma   90.00
#
_symmetry.space_group_name_H-M   'P 1'
#
loop_
_entity.id
_entity.type
_entity.pdbx_description
1 polymer ?
#
loop_
_entity_poly.entity_id
_entity_poly.type
_entity_poly.pdbx_seq_one_letter_code
_entity_poly.pdbx_strand_id
1 'polypeptide(L)'
;MPSLGHCCRCDCVIPVLDQSDIAASNKKTTKKMKMLQSILLFGCLAFTNAFITKFIPTTEKELLSFLHLNSSDIHKDCIDGWRLVESTYAAVENRYPGFTTPNLRDGWGMRQVYDAYGFFSIQLENSTCAALSIPRYILDSLHFITLKFYFHRHGCLSQPQVEVLYIGCSAEHDAQPGLYSKQFDHDGTLRMKSIVVCMISRMQCEDFVLEALWSGGFAGADLLGFLSDIKPHYVKALKNNVPHSMFNRKVYE
;
A
#
# COMPACT_ATOMS: atom_id res chain seq x y z
N MET A 1 7.24 -61.89 -3.84
CA MET A 1 8.11 -61.00 -3.04
C MET A 1 9.55 -61.21 -3.50
N PRO A 2 10.18 -60.20 -4.12
CA PRO A 2 11.64 -60.09 -4.11
C PRO A 2 12.07 -58.78 -3.47
N SER A 3 13.00 -58.89 -2.53
CA SER A 3 13.74 -57.80 -1.90
C SER A 3 15.04 -57.51 -2.65
N LEU A 4 15.27 -56.21 -2.86
CA LEU A 4 16.53 -55.47 -2.77
C LEU A 4 17.79 -55.99 -3.47
N GLY A 5 18.21 -55.16 -4.43
CA GLY A 5 19.61 -54.75 -4.54
C GLY A 5 20.22 -54.96 -5.92
N HIS A 6 20.28 -53.90 -6.73
CA HIS A 6 21.53 -53.31 -7.22
C HIS A 6 21.22 -52.11 -8.12
N CYS A 7 21.77 -50.96 -7.75
CA CYS A 7 21.72 -49.70 -8.49
C CYS A 7 22.35 -49.85 -9.88
N CYS A 8 21.58 -49.53 -10.93
CA CYS A 8 22.18 -49.12 -12.19
C CYS A 8 22.65 -47.67 -12.08
N ARG A 9 23.94 -47.47 -12.33
CA ARG A 9 24.57 -46.18 -12.62
C ARG A 9 23.80 -45.45 -13.72
N CYS A 10 23.33 -44.25 -13.41
CA CYS A 10 23.22 -43.18 -14.39
C CYS A 10 24.23 -42.12 -14.00
N ASP A 11 25.29 -42.00 -14.80
CA ASP A 11 26.20 -40.86 -14.78
C ASP A 11 25.39 -39.60 -15.19
N CYS A 12 24.73 -38.98 -14.22
CA CYS A 12 24.24 -37.61 -14.37
C CYS A 12 25.45 -36.69 -14.22
N VAL A 13 26.10 -36.39 -15.35
CA VAL A 13 26.90 -35.18 -15.50
C VAL A 13 25.96 -34.01 -15.18
N ILE A 14 26.08 -33.48 -13.97
CA ILE A 14 25.44 -32.22 -13.61
C ILE A 14 26.10 -31.18 -14.52
N PRO A 15 25.37 -30.50 -15.42
CA PRO A 15 25.93 -29.35 -16.10
C PRO A 15 26.30 -28.36 -15.00
N VAL A 16 27.59 -28.07 -14.86
CA VAL A 16 28.08 -26.97 -14.06
C VAL A 16 27.47 -25.73 -14.68
N LEU A 17 26.37 -25.26 -14.08
CA LEU A 17 25.76 -23.98 -14.41
C LEU A 17 26.86 -22.94 -14.27
N ASP A 18 27.17 -22.30 -15.38
CA ASP A 18 28.15 -21.23 -15.44
C ASP A 18 27.77 -20.18 -14.39
N GLN A 19 28.72 -19.81 -13.53
CA GLN A 19 28.50 -18.83 -12.47
C GLN A 19 28.07 -17.47 -13.04
N SER A 20 28.30 -17.24 -14.33
CA SER A 20 27.80 -16.09 -15.08
C SER A 20 26.26 -16.09 -15.25
N ASP A 21 25.64 -17.25 -15.48
CA ASP A 21 24.18 -17.41 -15.62
C ASP A 21 23.47 -17.34 -14.26
N ILE A 22 24.12 -17.82 -13.20
CA ILE A 22 23.63 -17.63 -11.82
C ILE A 22 23.72 -16.15 -11.43
N ALA A 23 24.74 -15.40 -11.86
CA ALA A 23 24.87 -13.97 -11.58
C ALA A 23 23.87 -13.11 -12.40
N ALA A 24 23.56 -13.49 -13.64
CA ALA A 24 22.56 -12.82 -14.48
C ALA A 24 21.12 -13.13 -14.03
N SER A 25 20.86 -14.39 -13.65
CA SER A 25 19.61 -14.81 -13.00
C SER A 25 19.46 -14.15 -11.62
N ASN A 26 20.53 -14.07 -10.82
CA ASN A 26 20.51 -13.38 -9.53
C ASN A 26 20.35 -11.86 -9.68
N LYS A 27 20.80 -11.22 -10.75
CA LYS A 27 20.55 -9.78 -11.01
C LYS A 27 19.10 -9.50 -11.44
N LYS A 28 18.46 -10.39 -12.20
CA LYS A 28 17.02 -10.29 -12.54
C LYS A 28 16.14 -10.65 -11.33
N THR A 29 16.59 -11.59 -10.51
CA THR A 29 15.89 -12.06 -9.31
C THR A 29 16.06 -11.10 -8.15
N THR A 30 17.21 -10.43 -7.97
CA THR A 30 17.36 -9.34 -6.98
C THR A 30 16.54 -8.09 -7.34
N LYS A 31 16.27 -7.83 -8.62
CA LYS A 31 15.37 -6.74 -9.03
C LYS A 31 13.89 -7.08 -8.78
N LYS A 32 13.51 -8.37 -8.85
CA LYS A 32 12.19 -8.88 -8.47
C LYS A 32 12.02 -9.11 -6.96
N MET A 33 13.10 -9.43 -6.23
CA MET A 33 13.10 -9.58 -4.76
C MET A 33 13.07 -8.24 -4.04
N LYS A 34 13.67 -7.18 -4.59
CA LYS A 34 13.52 -5.80 -4.07
C LYS A 34 12.13 -5.19 -4.32
N MET A 35 11.36 -5.76 -5.24
CA MET A 35 9.95 -5.43 -5.45
C MET A 35 9.04 -6.09 -4.40
N LEU A 36 9.58 -7.06 -3.65
CA LEU A 36 8.83 -7.98 -2.80
C LEU A 36 8.95 -7.70 -1.30
N GLN A 37 10.00 -6.97 -0.89
CA GLN A 37 10.03 -6.26 0.39
C GLN A 37 8.88 -5.22 0.47
N SER A 38 8.36 -4.80 -0.68
CA SER A 38 7.63 -3.55 -0.89
C SER A 38 6.13 -3.71 -1.12
N ILE A 39 5.44 -4.79 -0.69
CA ILE A 39 4.00 -4.94 -1.01
C ILE A 39 3.04 -4.93 0.19
N LEU A 40 3.37 -5.50 1.37
CA LEU A 40 2.47 -5.40 2.54
C LEU A 40 2.98 -4.47 3.65
N LEU A 41 4.18 -4.68 4.21
CA LEU A 41 4.68 -3.82 5.29
C LEU A 41 5.32 -2.54 4.73
N PHE A 42 6.33 -2.65 3.86
CA PHE A 42 6.87 -1.50 3.12
C PHE A 42 6.04 -1.16 1.87
N GLY A 43 5.08 -1.99 1.48
CA GLY A 43 4.16 -1.66 0.39
C GLY A 43 2.92 -0.92 0.79
N CYS A 44 2.55 -0.98 2.06
CA CYS A 44 1.68 0.04 2.62
C CYS A 44 2.54 1.26 3.00
N LEU A 45 3.67 1.09 3.70
CA LEU A 45 4.45 2.20 4.29
C LEU A 45 5.43 2.96 3.36
N ALA A 46 6.03 2.33 2.36
CA ALA A 46 6.82 3.01 1.30
C ALA A 46 5.92 3.53 0.18
N PHE A 47 4.72 2.96 0.07
CA PHE A 47 3.67 3.56 -0.72
C PHE A 47 3.11 4.79 0.01
N THR A 48 2.87 4.77 1.33
CA THR A 48 2.23 5.90 2.03
C THR A 48 2.94 7.26 1.81
N ASN A 49 4.26 7.31 1.55
CA ASN A 49 5.01 8.57 1.37
C ASN A 49 5.30 8.98 -0.08
N ALA A 50 5.51 8.02 -0.99
CA ALA A 50 5.49 8.32 -2.43
C ALA A 50 4.06 8.68 -2.93
N PHE A 51 3.04 8.49 -2.08
CA PHE A 51 1.63 8.65 -2.43
C PHE A 51 1.07 10.04 -2.19
N ILE A 52 1.56 10.80 -1.22
CA ILE A 52 1.02 12.16 -1.00
C ILE A 52 1.22 12.97 -2.27
N THR A 53 2.42 13.05 -2.82
CA THR A 53 2.66 13.83 -4.04
C THR A 53 2.03 13.24 -5.30
N LYS A 54 1.79 11.92 -5.35
CA LYS A 54 1.25 11.25 -6.55
C LYS A 54 -0.28 11.20 -6.61
N PHE A 55 -0.96 11.02 -5.48
CA PHE A 55 -2.41 10.81 -5.39
C PHE A 55 -3.15 11.93 -4.63
N ILE A 56 -2.42 12.76 -3.89
CA ILE A 56 -2.88 14.06 -3.41
C ILE A 56 -2.10 15.12 -4.20
N PRO A 57 -2.57 15.50 -5.42
CA PRO A 57 -1.92 16.53 -6.20
C PRO A 57 -1.64 17.75 -5.32
N THR A 58 -0.39 18.21 -5.28
CA THR A 58 -0.01 19.23 -4.31
C THR A 58 -0.53 20.59 -4.73
N THR A 59 -0.68 20.83 -6.04
CA THR A 59 -1.20 22.09 -6.60
C THR A 59 -2.48 21.90 -7.39
N GLU A 60 -3.25 22.99 -7.53
CA GLU A 60 -4.50 22.98 -8.33
C GLU A 60 -4.22 22.56 -9.79
N LYS A 61 -3.10 23.06 -10.34
CA LYS A 61 -2.67 22.75 -11.70
C LYS A 61 -2.36 21.26 -11.87
N GLU A 62 -1.72 20.63 -10.89
CA GLU A 62 -1.44 19.19 -10.91
C GLU A 62 -2.75 18.38 -10.86
N LEU A 63 -3.70 18.80 -10.01
CA LEU A 63 -5.01 18.15 -9.91
C LEU A 63 -5.77 18.22 -11.24
N LEU A 64 -5.89 19.42 -11.81
CA LEU A 64 -6.59 19.65 -13.06
C LEU A 64 -5.96 18.88 -14.22
N SER A 65 -4.63 18.86 -14.29
CA SER A 65 -3.87 18.07 -15.27
C SER A 65 -4.14 16.57 -15.11
N PHE A 66 -4.10 16.05 -13.88
CA PHE A 66 -4.35 14.64 -13.57
C PHE A 66 -5.76 14.18 -13.99
N LEU A 67 -6.74 15.07 -13.88
CA LEU A 67 -8.15 14.81 -14.20
C LEU A 67 -8.55 15.20 -15.62
N HIS A 68 -7.66 15.85 -16.38
CA HIS A 68 -7.97 16.45 -17.69
C HIS A 68 -9.17 17.41 -17.62
N LEU A 69 -9.18 18.28 -16.61
CA LEU A 69 -10.22 19.30 -16.39
C LEU A 69 -9.65 20.72 -16.55
N ASN A 70 -10.52 21.67 -16.84
CA ASN A 70 -10.21 23.10 -16.80
C ASN A 70 -10.71 23.73 -15.50
N SER A 71 -10.15 24.88 -15.12
CA SER A 71 -10.58 25.62 -13.92
C SER A 71 -12.05 26.05 -13.97
N SER A 72 -12.59 26.32 -15.18
CA SER A 72 -14.01 26.64 -15.39
C SER A 72 -14.96 25.47 -15.09
N ASP A 73 -14.44 24.24 -15.01
CA ASP A 73 -15.23 23.04 -14.73
C ASP A 73 -15.37 22.78 -13.22
N ILE A 74 -14.65 23.51 -12.37
CA ILE A 74 -14.62 23.30 -10.93
C ILE A 74 -15.73 24.11 -10.25
N HIS A 75 -16.39 23.49 -9.27
CA HIS A 75 -17.30 24.19 -8.37
C HIS A 75 -16.59 25.33 -7.63
N LYS A 76 -17.26 26.49 -7.50
CA LYS A 76 -16.70 27.71 -6.90
C LYS A 76 -16.07 27.51 -5.51
N ASP A 77 -16.66 26.64 -4.70
CA ASP A 77 -16.17 26.37 -3.32
C ASP A 77 -14.83 25.62 -3.31
N CYS A 78 -14.42 25.03 -4.45
CA CYS A 78 -13.17 24.30 -4.60
C CYS A 78 -12.03 25.11 -5.22
N ILE A 79 -12.28 26.36 -5.65
CA ILE A 79 -11.24 27.24 -6.19
C ILE A 79 -10.18 27.56 -5.13
N ASP A 80 -10.60 27.90 -3.90
CA ASP A 80 -9.67 28.19 -2.81
C ASP A 80 -9.26 26.94 -2.01
N GLY A 81 -9.97 25.82 -2.18
CA GLY A 81 -9.72 24.57 -1.45
C GLY A 81 -8.33 24.02 -1.69
N TRP A 82 -7.80 24.13 -2.91
CA TRP A 82 -6.49 23.55 -3.22
C TRP A 82 -5.30 24.39 -2.71
N ARG A 83 -5.48 25.70 -2.52
CA ARG A 83 -4.49 26.55 -1.83
C ARG A 83 -4.28 26.12 -0.37
N LEU A 84 -5.34 25.60 0.27
CA LEU A 84 -5.22 25.01 1.60
C LEU A 84 -4.34 23.74 1.57
N VAL A 85 -4.47 22.90 0.54
CA VAL A 85 -3.61 21.71 0.38
C VAL A 85 -2.14 22.12 0.22
N GLU A 86 -1.86 23.08 -0.66
CA GLU A 86 -0.50 23.61 -0.90
C GLU A 86 0.14 24.15 0.38
N SER A 87 -0.56 25.05 1.09
CA SER A 87 -0.06 25.65 2.33
C SER A 87 0.08 24.64 3.46
N THR A 88 -0.84 23.69 3.58
CA THR A 88 -0.78 22.63 4.58
C THR A 88 0.39 21.70 4.31
N TYR A 89 0.62 21.31 3.05
CA TYR A 89 1.76 20.47 2.68
C TYR A 89 3.08 21.14 3.08
N ALA A 90 3.24 22.44 2.81
CA ALA A 90 4.42 23.20 3.23
C ALA A 90 4.58 23.26 4.76
N ALA A 91 3.47 23.42 5.51
CA ALA A 91 3.49 23.41 6.97
C ALA A 91 3.86 22.03 7.55
N VAL A 92 3.35 20.94 6.95
CA VAL A 92 3.68 19.57 7.33
C VAL A 92 5.15 19.27 7.07
N GLU A 93 5.68 19.60 5.89
CA GLU A 93 7.10 19.38 5.55
C GLU A 93 8.04 20.18 6.46
N ASN A 94 7.68 21.41 6.83
CA ASN A 94 8.46 22.21 7.79
C ASN A 94 8.49 21.56 9.19
N ARG A 95 7.33 21.06 9.64
CA ARG A 95 7.20 20.43 10.96
C ARG A 95 7.80 19.02 11.03
N TYR A 96 7.72 18.27 9.95
CA TYR A 96 8.20 16.90 9.81
C TYR A 96 9.10 16.78 8.57
N PRO A 97 10.34 17.30 8.61
CA PRO A 97 11.23 17.30 7.46
C PRO A 97 11.49 15.89 6.93
N GLY A 98 11.35 15.69 5.62
CA GLY A 98 11.58 14.41 4.98
C GLY A 98 10.47 13.38 5.22
N PHE A 99 9.28 13.79 5.69
CA PHE A 99 8.14 12.86 5.84
C PHE A 99 7.72 12.24 4.51
N THR A 100 8.06 12.85 3.37
CA THR A 100 7.80 12.32 2.02
C THR A 100 8.82 11.26 1.57
N THR A 101 9.96 11.14 2.27
CA THR A 101 11.00 10.13 2.03
C THR A 101 11.53 9.57 3.35
N PRO A 102 10.67 9.05 4.23
CA PRO A 102 11.08 8.65 5.55
C PRO A 102 11.85 7.33 5.49
N ASN A 103 12.77 7.14 6.42
CA ASN A 103 13.36 5.84 6.63
C ASN A 103 12.38 4.95 7.39
N LEU A 104 11.64 4.11 6.67
CA LEU A 104 10.62 3.22 7.24
C LEU A 104 11.19 2.05 8.04
N ARG A 105 12.51 1.84 7.96
CA ARG A 105 13.21 0.87 8.80
C ARG A 105 13.57 1.45 10.15
N ASP A 106 13.48 2.78 10.29
CA ASP A 106 13.69 3.49 11.53
C ASP A 106 12.32 3.82 12.16
N GLY A 107 12.16 3.43 13.42
CA GLY A 107 10.93 3.70 14.15
C GLY A 107 10.67 5.20 14.34
N TRP A 108 11.72 6.01 14.43
CA TRP A 108 11.54 7.45 14.52
C TRP A 108 10.95 8.03 13.23
N GLY A 109 11.45 7.63 12.06
CA GLY A 109 10.90 8.03 10.76
C GLY A 109 9.43 7.60 10.59
N MET A 110 9.09 6.39 11.02
CA MET A 110 7.71 5.88 11.01
C MET A 110 6.75 6.67 11.91
N ARG A 111 7.22 7.08 13.09
CA ARG A 111 6.45 7.94 14.00
C ARG A 111 6.21 9.32 13.41
N GLN A 112 7.21 9.92 12.77
CA GLN A 112 7.05 11.22 12.12
C GLN A 112 5.99 11.17 11.01
N VAL A 113 5.98 10.10 10.23
CA VAL A 113 5.02 9.87 9.15
C VAL A 113 3.61 9.74 9.69
N TYR A 114 3.44 8.95 10.76
CA TYR A 114 2.18 8.84 11.47
C TYR A 114 1.68 10.22 11.93
N ASP A 115 2.51 10.96 12.65
CA ASP A 115 2.15 12.29 13.16
C ASP A 115 1.84 13.27 12.01
N ALA A 116 2.59 13.19 10.90
CA ALA A 116 2.38 14.01 9.71
C ALA A 116 1.03 13.74 9.03
N TYR A 117 0.63 12.48 8.85
CA TYR A 117 -0.67 12.16 8.25
C TYR A 117 -1.84 12.64 9.08
N GLY A 118 -1.78 12.41 10.40
CA GLY A 118 -2.80 12.90 11.33
C GLY A 118 -2.88 14.42 11.31
N PHE A 119 -1.74 15.11 11.37
CA PHE A 119 -1.69 16.57 11.32
C PHE A 119 -2.25 17.11 9.99
N PHE A 120 -1.84 16.54 8.85
CA PHE A 120 -2.33 16.96 7.54
C PHE A 120 -3.86 16.77 7.44
N SER A 121 -4.38 15.61 7.81
CA SER A 121 -5.83 15.36 7.74
C SER A 121 -6.65 16.38 8.53
N ILE A 122 -6.22 16.70 9.76
CA ILE A 122 -6.88 17.68 10.63
C ILE A 122 -6.91 19.07 9.98
N GLN A 123 -5.82 19.51 9.33
CA GLN A 123 -5.78 20.82 8.68
C GLN A 123 -6.76 20.94 7.51
N LEU A 124 -7.10 19.83 6.85
CA LEU A 124 -8.06 19.81 5.75
C LEU A 124 -9.53 19.78 6.23
N GLU A 125 -9.78 19.64 7.53
CA GLU A 125 -11.11 19.34 8.06
C GLU A 125 -12.15 20.43 7.80
N ASN A 126 -11.74 21.70 7.89
CA ASN A 126 -12.64 22.84 7.88
C ASN A 126 -12.89 23.43 6.48
N SER A 127 -12.42 22.78 5.42
CA SER A 127 -12.65 23.28 4.06
C SER A 127 -14.08 23.05 3.60
N THR A 128 -14.64 24.04 2.91
CA THR A 128 -15.92 23.94 2.21
C THR A 128 -15.83 23.18 0.88
N CYS A 129 -14.61 22.92 0.37
CA CYS A 129 -14.43 22.17 -0.86
C CYS A 129 -14.64 20.68 -0.62
N ALA A 130 -15.69 20.11 -1.21
CA ALA A 130 -15.99 18.69 -1.12
C ALA A 130 -14.83 17.79 -1.59
N ALA A 131 -14.03 18.24 -2.56
CA ALA A 131 -12.90 17.47 -3.06
C ALA A 131 -11.79 17.22 -2.01
N LEU A 132 -11.72 18.03 -0.94
CA LEU A 132 -10.76 17.80 0.15
C LEU A 132 -11.13 16.63 1.06
N SER A 133 -12.35 16.09 0.97
CA SER A 133 -12.72 14.83 1.63
C SER A 133 -11.92 13.62 1.11
N ILE A 134 -11.42 13.66 -0.12
CA ILE A 134 -10.61 12.59 -0.72
C ILE A 134 -9.19 12.53 -0.12
N PRO A 135 -8.39 13.60 -0.10
CA PRO A 135 -7.11 13.57 0.59
C PRO A 135 -7.26 13.29 2.08
N ARG A 136 -8.33 13.75 2.74
CA ARG A 136 -8.65 13.35 4.13
C ARG A 136 -8.85 11.83 4.26
N TYR A 137 -9.69 11.22 3.42
CA TYR A 137 -9.89 9.77 3.41
C TYR A 137 -8.57 9.01 3.25
N ILE A 138 -7.73 9.46 2.31
CA ILE A 138 -6.40 8.87 2.09
C ILE A 138 -5.55 9.01 3.36
N LEU A 139 -5.39 10.23 3.89
CA LEU A 139 -4.55 10.50 5.06
C LEU A 139 -5.03 9.76 6.31
N ASP A 140 -6.33 9.72 6.58
CA ASP A 140 -6.92 8.98 7.70
C ASP A 140 -6.69 7.46 7.57
N SER A 141 -6.83 6.93 6.35
CA SER A 141 -6.53 5.52 6.06
C SER A 141 -5.04 5.21 6.31
N LEU A 142 -4.14 6.05 5.79
CA LEU A 142 -2.69 5.89 5.96
C LEU A 142 -2.29 6.00 7.44
N HIS A 143 -2.89 6.94 8.17
CA HIS A 143 -2.69 7.13 9.61
C HIS A 143 -3.11 5.88 10.40
N PHE A 144 -4.28 5.30 10.09
CA PHE A 144 -4.76 4.07 10.72
C PHE A 144 -3.88 2.86 10.37
N ILE A 145 -3.52 2.69 9.10
CA ILE A 145 -2.63 1.61 8.64
C ILE A 145 -1.29 1.68 9.38
N THR A 146 -0.72 2.88 9.45
CA THR A 146 0.54 3.12 10.17
C THR A 146 0.40 2.80 11.66
N LEU A 147 -0.71 3.18 12.30
CA LEU A 147 -1.00 2.84 13.69
C LEU A 147 -0.96 1.32 13.92
N LYS A 148 -1.64 0.55 13.08
CA LYS A 148 -1.74 -0.92 13.23
C LYS A 148 -0.41 -1.62 13.04
N PHE A 149 0.42 -1.19 12.08
CA PHE A 149 1.71 -1.81 11.81
C PHE A 149 2.83 -1.34 12.76
N TYR A 150 2.82 -0.07 13.16
CA TYR A 150 3.95 0.54 13.86
C TYR A 150 3.84 0.46 15.39
N PHE A 151 2.78 1.00 15.99
CA PHE A 151 2.73 1.25 17.44
C PHE A 151 2.48 0.02 18.30
N HIS A 152 2.22 -1.13 17.67
CA HIS A 152 1.90 -2.33 18.42
C HIS A 152 2.89 -3.49 18.20
N ARG A 153 3.52 -3.69 17.02
CA ARG A 153 3.89 -5.07 16.59
C ARG A 153 5.11 -5.22 15.66
N HIS A 154 6.02 -4.24 15.70
CA HIS A 154 7.19 -4.21 14.80
C HIS A 154 8.04 -5.50 14.83
N GLY A 155 8.15 -6.17 15.99
CA GLY A 155 9.07 -7.30 16.16
C GLY A 155 8.76 -8.52 15.30
N CYS A 156 7.50 -8.95 15.19
CA CYS A 156 7.14 -10.12 14.40
C CYS A 156 6.93 -9.78 12.92
N LEU A 157 6.34 -8.61 12.64
CA LEU A 157 6.01 -8.17 11.29
C LEU A 157 7.24 -7.71 10.48
N SER A 158 8.33 -7.32 11.14
CA SER A 158 9.59 -6.93 10.47
C SER A 158 10.55 -8.09 10.20
N GLN A 159 10.16 -9.33 10.52
CA GLN A 159 11.02 -10.48 10.31
C GLN A 159 11.11 -10.84 8.81
N PRO A 160 12.30 -11.23 8.30
CA PRO A 160 12.49 -11.58 6.89
C PRO A 160 11.53 -12.66 6.37
N GLN A 161 11.06 -13.55 7.25
CA GLN A 161 10.11 -14.60 6.94
C GLN A 161 8.72 -14.09 6.50
N VAL A 162 8.35 -12.86 6.85
CA VAL A 162 7.07 -12.25 6.44
C VAL A 162 7.05 -11.99 4.93
N GLU A 163 8.18 -11.61 4.35
CA GLU A 163 8.32 -11.41 2.90
C GLU A 163 8.17 -12.75 2.15
N VAL A 164 8.85 -13.80 2.63
CA VAL A 164 8.77 -15.15 2.07
C VAL A 164 7.33 -15.68 2.14
N LEU A 165 6.66 -15.44 3.27
CA LEU A 165 5.28 -15.86 3.45
C LEU A 165 4.32 -15.14 2.50
N TYR A 166 4.51 -13.84 2.29
CA TYR A 166 3.74 -13.10 1.30
C TYR A 166 3.93 -13.66 -0.11
N ILE A 167 5.17 -13.96 -0.52
CA ILE A 167 5.47 -14.57 -1.83
C ILE A 167 4.73 -15.89 -1.99
N GLY A 168 4.82 -16.76 -0.98
CA GLY A 168 4.16 -18.06 -0.98
C GLY A 168 2.64 -17.92 -1.11
N CYS A 169 2.02 -17.09 -0.26
CA CYS A 169 0.58 -16.85 -0.30
C CYS A 169 0.11 -16.20 -1.61
N SER A 170 0.89 -15.29 -2.19
CA SER A 170 0.61 -14.71 -3.50
C SER A 170 0.69 -15.75 -4.62
N ALA A 171 1.73 -16.59 -4.63
CA ALA A 171 1.91 -17.61 -5.65
C ALA A 171 0.80 -18.68 -5.58
N GLU A 172 0.36 -19.05 -4.38
CA GLU A 172 -0.76 -19.97 -4.18
C GLU A 172 -2.09 -19.40 -4.69
N HIS A 173 -2.37 -18.13 -4.43
CA HIS A 173 -3.55 -17.46 -4.98
C HIS A 173 -3.53 -17.52 -6.52
N ASP A 174 -2.39 -17.20 -7.12
CA ASP A 174 -2.23 -17.17 -8.58
C ASP A 174 -2.23 -18.59 -9.21
N ALA A 175 -1.89 -19.62 -8.43
CA ALA A 175 -1.85 -21.03 -8.83
C ALA A 175 -3.18 -21.80 -8.61
N GLN A 176 -4.28 -21.12 -8.26
CA GLN A 176 -5.62 -21.72 -8.17
C GLN A 176 -6.44 -21.45 -9.46
N PRO A 177 -6.26 -22.24 -10.54
CA PRO A 177 -7.05 -22.08 -11.77
C PRO A 177 -8.47 -22.60 -11.54
N GLY A 178 -9.44 -21.69 -11.42
CA GLY A 178 -10.87 -22.02 -11.44
C GLY A 178 -11.75 -21.34 -10.39
N LEU A 179 -11.17 -20.77 -9.32
CA LEU A 179 -11.93 -19.99 -8.33
C LEU A 179 -11.95 -18.49 -8.64
N TYR A 180 -10.94 -17.98 -9.35
CA TYR A 180 -10.75 -16.55 -9.62
C TYR A 180 -10.63 -16.23 -11.12
N SER A 181 -11.12 -17.10 -12.00
CA SER A 181 -11.01 -16.90 -13.45
C SER A 181 -11.98 -15.83 -13.96
N LYS A 182 -11.41 -14.73 -14.45
CA LYS A 182 -11.96 -13.85 -15.51
C LYS A 182 -13.30 -13.16 -15.20
N GLN A 183 -13.35 -12.14 -14.32
CA GLN A 183 -14.36 -11.08 -14.49
C GLN A 183 -14.21 -9.74 -13.73
N PHE A 184 -13.13 -9.45 -13.00
CA PHE A 184 -13.13 -8.22 -12.18
C PHE A 184 -11.89 -7.35 -12.41
N ASP A 185 -12.08 -6.21 -13.09
CA ASP A 185 -11.11 -5.10 -13.15
C ASP A 185 -10.87 -4.42 -11.77
N HIS A 186 -11.49 -4.93 -10.69
CA HIS A 186 -11.22 -4.57 -9.28
C HIS A 186 -10.43 -5.65 -8.49
N ASP A 187 -9.82 -6.63 -9.18
CA ASP A 187 -9.21 -7.84 -8.60
C ASP A 187 -8.10 -7.59 -7.55
N GLY A 188 -7.45 -6.42 -7.59
CA GLY A 188 -6.31 -6.11 -6.71
C GLY A 188 -6.64 -6.13 -5.22
N THR A 189 -7.81 -5.61 -4.83
CA THR A 189 -8.23 -5.52 -3.42
C THR A 189 -8.57 -6.89 -2.85
N LEU A 190 -9.37 -7.69 -3.56
CA LEU A 190 -9.74 -9.03 -3.11
C LEU A 190 -8.53 -9.96 -3.06
N ARG A 191 -7.67 -9.92 -4.07
CA ARG A 191 -6.39 -10.64 -4.08
C ARG A 191 -5.54 -10.29 -2.85
N MET A 192 -5.40 -9.01 -2.55
CA MET A 192 -4.61 -8.56 -1.39
C MET A 192 -5.19 -9.07 -0.07
N LYS A 193 -6.52 -8.98 0.11
CA LYS A 193 -7.21 -9.53 1.29
C LYS A 193 -7.01 -11.03 1.44
N SER A 194 -7.11 -11.79 0.36
CA SER A 194 -6.87 -13.24 0.35
C SER A 194 -5.43 -13.60 0.73
N ILE A 195 -4.44 -12.82 0.27
CA ILE A 195 -3.04 -13.00 0.65
C ILE A 195 -2.85 -12.72 2.14
N VAL A 196 -3.44 -11.64 2.68
CA VAL A 196 -3.39 -11.31 4.11
C VAL A 196 -3.97 -12.44 4.97
N VAL A 197 -5.12 -13.01 4.58
CA VAL A 197 -5.73 -14.16 5.27
C VAL A 197 -4.80 -15.38 5.27
N CYS A 198 -4.20 -15.69 4.13
CA CYS A 198 -3.22 -16.78 4.03
C CYS A 198 -2.02 -16.56 4.96
N MET A 199 -1.49 -15.33 5.01
CA MET A 199 -0.37 -15.01 5.90
C MET A 199 -0.76 -15.17 7.37
N ILE A 200 -1.90 -14.63 7.79
CA ILE A 200 -2.41 -14.77 9.16
C ILE A 200 -2.50 -16.23 9.58
N SER A 201 -3.01 -17.11 8.70
CA SER A 201 -3.18 -18.54 9.00
C SER A 201 -1.86 -19.31 9.21
N ARG A 202 -0.72 -18.71 8.83
CA ARG A 202 0.60 -19.35 8.79
C ARG A 202 1.64 -18.65 9.66
N MET A 203 1.37 -17.42 10.07
CA MET A 203 2.27 -16.67 10.94
C MET A 203 2.20 -17.20 12.36
N GLN A 204 3.37 -17.46 12.93
CA GLN A 204 3.53 -17.80 14.34
C GLN A 204 3.86 -16.52 15.12
N CYS A 205 2.86 -15.65 15.24
CA CYS A 205 2.92 -14.45 16.08
C CYS A 205 1.81 -14.51 17.12
N GLU A 206 1.91 -13.67 18.14
CA GLU A 206 0.85 -13.49 19.14
C GLU A 206 -0.45 -13.02 18.48
N ASP A 207 -1.62 -13.43 18.99
CA ASP A 207 -2.94 -13.17 18.38
C ASP A 207 -3.15 -11.69 18.06
N PHE A 208 -2.73 -10.85 19.00
CA PHE A 208 -2.78 -9.42 18.82
C PHE A 208 -2.01 -9.08 17.52
N VAL A 209 -0.78 -9.53 17.26
CA VAL A 209 -0.08 -9.37 15.95
C VAL A 209 -0.89 -9.73 14.73
N LEU A 210 -1.57 -10.86 14.77
CA LEU A 210 -2.40 -11.32 13.67
C LEU A 210 -3.60 -10.39 13.43
N GLU A 211 -4.22 -9.87 14.48
CA GLU A 211 -5.30 -8.86 14.38
C GLU A 211 -4.82 -7.57 13.72
N ALA A 212 -3.60 -7.09 14.02
CA ALA A 212 -3.10 -5.86 13.36
C ALA A 212 -2.86 -6.09 11.88
N LEU A 213 -2.30 -7.26 11.54
CA LEU A 213 -2.06 -7.62 10.15
C LEU A 213 -3.38 -7.72 9.38
N TRP A 214 -4.42 -8.25 10.02
CA TRP A 214 -5.77 -8.24 9.48
C TRP A 214 -6.28 -6.81 9.28
N SER A 215 -6.38 -6.01 10.36
CA SER A 215 -6.92 -4.65 10.33
C SER A 215 -6.19 -3.75 9.34
N GLY A 216 -4.85 -3.69 9.44
CA GLY A 216 -4.01 -2.84 8.61
C GLY A 216 -3.92 -3.34 7.17
N GLY A 217 -3.86 -4.66 6.97
CA GLY A 217 -3.81 -5.27 5.64
C GLY A 217 -5.11 -5.08 4.86
N PHE A 218 -6.26 -5.22 5.51
CA PHE A 218 -7.56 -5.01 4.87
C PHE A 218 -7.80 -3.53 4.56
N ALA A 219 -7.49 -2.62 5.50
CA ALA A 219 -7.56 -1.18 5.24
C ALA A 219 -6.63 -0.76 4.10
N GLY A 220 -5.42 -1.32 4.04
CA GLY A 220 -4.48 -1.09 2.94
C GLY A 220 -5.00 -1.60 1.60
N ALA A 221 -5.62 -2.78 1.57
CA ALA A 221 -6.22 -3.33 0.36
C ALA A 221 -7.39 -2.48 -0.18
N ASP A 222 -8.25 -1.99 0.71
CA ASP A 222 -9.37 -1.12 0.34
C ASP A 222 -8.89 0.27 -0.11
N LEU A 223 -7.86 0.82 0.55
CA LEU A 223 -7.23 2.04 0.10
C LEU A 223 -6.60 1.88 -1.29
N LEU A 224 -5.90 0.78 -1.57
CA LEU A 224 -5.34 0.52 -2.90
C LEU A 224 -6.41 0.44 -3.99
N GLY A 225 -7.54 -0.21 -3.71
CA GLY A 225 -8.69 -0.27 -4.63
C GLY A 225 -9.35 1.10 -4.83
N PHE A 226 -9.48 1.90 -3.77
CA PHE A 226 -9.94 3.28 -3.91
C PHE A 226 -9.01 4.10 -4.82
N LEU A 227 -7.70 3.90 -4.70
CA LEU A 227 -6.70 4.67 -5.42
C LEU A 227 -6.59 4.28 -6.91
N SER A 228 -6.91 3.05 -7.29
CA SER A 228 -7.02 2.67 -8.71
C SER A 228 -8.15 3.43 -9.43
N ASP A 229 -9.22 3.76 -8.70
CA ASP A 229 -10.42 4.39 -9.25
C ASP A 229 -10.65 5.81 -8.72
N ILE A 230 -9.59 6.49 -8.27
CA ILE A 230 -9.65 7.80 -7.62
C ILE A 230 -10.19 8.91 -8.54
N LYS A 231 -9.96 8.83 -9.85
CA LYS A 231 -10.31 9.89 -10.82
C LYS A 231 -11.82 10.20 -10.82
N PRO A 232 -12.73 9.23 -11.01
CA PRO A 232 -14.17 9.44 -10.86
C PRO A 232 -14.58 10.11 -9.56
N HIS A 233 -13.95 9.76 -8.44
CA HIS A 233 -14.24 10.36 -7.13
C HIS A 233 -13.89 11.84 -7.11
N TYR A 234 -12.70 12.22 -7.60
CA TYR A 234 -12.32 13.62 -7.73
C TYR A 234 -13.23 14.40 -8.68
N VAL A 235 -13.55 13.84 -9.86
CA VAL A 235 -14.44 14.53 -10.82
C VAL A 235 -15.80 14.79 -10.19
N LYS A 236 -16.39 13.80 -9.50
CA LYS A 236 -17.67 13.97 -8.80
C LYS A 236 -17.59 15.04 -7.72
N ALA A 237 -16.53 15.04 -6.91
CA ALA A 237 -16.38 16.00 -5.83
C ALA A 237 -16.10 17.42 -6.31
N LEU A 238 -15.30 17.59 -7.36
CA LEU A 238 -14.95 18.90 -7.93
C LEU A 238 -16.08 19.52 -8.75
N LYS A 239 -16.79 18.72 -9.55
CA LYS A 239 -17.87 19.24 -10.41
C LYS A 239 -19.18 19.42 -9.66
N ASN A 240 -19.54 18.43 -8.84
CA ASN A 240 -20.87 18.36 -8.23
C ASN A 240 -20.87 18.77 -6.74
N ASN A 241 -19.72 19.13 -6.18
CA ASN A 241 -19.54 19.47 -4.77
C ASN A 241 -20.07 18.40 -3.80
N VAL A 242 -19.93 17.11 -4.16
CA VAL A 242 -20.36 15.98 -3.34
C VAL A 242 -19.15 15.36 -2.64
N PRO A 243 -19.07 15.38 -1.30
CA PRO A 243 -17.93 14.83 -0.59
C PRO A 243 -17.87 13.30 -0.73
N HIS A 244 -16.66 12.78 -0.69
CA HIS A 244 -16.40 11.36 -0.48
C HIS A 244 -16.69 10.98 0.98
N SER A 245 -16.98 9.70 1.21
CA SER A 245 -17.20 9.16 2.55
C SER A 245 -15.96 9.32 3.43
N MET A 246 -16.17 9.52 4.73
CA MET A 246 -15.10 9.48 5.71
C MET A 246 -14.57 8.05 5.88
N PHE A 247 -13.28 7.93 6.18
CA PHE A 247 -12.67 6.64 6.51
C PHE A 247 -13.31 6.09 7.80
N ASN A 248 -13.86 4.88 7.74
CA ASN A 248 -14.52 4.25 8.89
C ASN A 248 -13.62 3.16 9.49
N ARG A 249 -12.86 3.53 10.52
CA ARG A 249 -11.96 2.59 11.22
C ARG A 249 -12.67 1.37 11.81
N LYS A 250 -13.95 1.49 12.18
CA LYS A 250 -14.73 0.40 12.80
C LYS A 250 -14.97 -0.78 11.87
N VAL A 251 -14.77 -0.61 10.57
CA VAL A 251 -14.84 -1.72 9.59
C VAL A 251 -13.68 -2.71 9.79
N TYR A 252 -12.59 -2.24 10.43
CA TYR A 252 -11.34 -2.97 10.57
C TYR A 252 -10.99 -3.26 12.04
N GLU A 253 -11.92 -3.05 12.98
CA GLU A 253 -11.78 -3.27 14.42
C GLU A 253 -12.80 -4.31 14.88
#